data_AF-A0A358DPQ9-F1
#
_entry.id   AF-A0A358DPQ9-F1
#
_cell.length_a   1.000
_cell.length_b   1.000
_cell.length_c   1.000
_cell.angle_alpha   90.00
_cell.angle_beta   90.00
_cell.angle_gamma   90.00
#
_symmetry.space_group_name_H-M   'P 1'
#
loop_
_entity.id
_entity.type
_entity.pdbx_description
1 polymer ?
#
loop_
_entity_poly.entity_id
_entity_poly.type
_entity_poly.pdbx_seq_one_letter_code
_entity_poly.pdbx_strand_id
1 'polypeptide(L)' 'RSVGEVVELKKDGLWKAWFPDGKPQYEGHFKVGKQVGLWKVWFENGQKKAVFNFDEGQGQCWTEEGTEKPCTN' A
#
# COMPACT_ATOMS: atom_id res chain seq x y z
N ARG A 1 24.66 -26.36 -18.90
CA ARG A 1 24.61 -25.12 -18.11
C ARG A 1 23.14 -24.71 -18.09
N SER A 2 22.42 -25.08 -17.04
CA SER A 2 21.01 -24.74 -16.90
C SER A 2 20.95 -23.30 -16.44
N VAL A 3 20.55 -22.40 -17.34
CA VAL A 3 20.28 -21.01 -17.00
C VAL A 3 19.12 -21.07 -16.01
N GLY A 4 19.41 -20.81 -14.73
CA GLY A 4 18.37 -20.63 -13.74
C GLY A 4 17.49 -19.51 -14.26
N GLU A 5 16.25 -19.84 -14.60
CA GLU A 5 15.22 -18.85 -14.83
C GLU A 5 15.12 -18.12 -13.49
N VAL A 6 15.75 -16.94 -13.42
CA VAL A 6 15.53 -16.01 -12.33
C VAL A 6 14.08 -15.63 -12.47
N VAL A 7 13.22 -16.40 -11.82
CA VAL A 7 11.85 -16.00 -11.54
C VAL A 7 12.06 -14.75 -10.71
N GLU A 8 12.06 -13.60 -11.38
CA GLU A 8 11.87 -12.32 -10.71
C GLU A 8 10.69 -12.59 -9.81
N LEU A 9 10.93 -12.59 -8.50
CA LEU A 9 9.91 -12.65 -7.47
C LEU A 9 9.13 -11.36 -7.61
N LYS A 10 8.31 -11.28 -8.67
CA LYS A 10 7.36 -10.22 -8.89
C LYS A 10 6.51 -10.28 -7.65
N LYS A 11 6.59 -9.21 -6.86
CA LYS A 11 5.81 -9.03 -5.65
C LYS A 11 4.37 -9.33 -6.02
N ASP A 12 3.87 -10.49 -5.60
CA ASP A 12 2.54 -10.99 -5.90
C ASP A 12 1.93 -11.44 -4.57
N GLY A 13 0.80 -10.85 -4.21
CA GLY A 13 0.13 -11.07 -2.94
C GLY A 13 0.11 -9.85 -2.02
N LEU A 14 -0.29 -10.11 -0.78
CA LEU A 14 -0.49 -9.10 0.26
C LEU A 14 0.86 -8.60 0.79
N TRP A 15 1.09 -7.30 0.65
CA TRP A 15 2.23 -6.60 1.19
C TRP A 15 1.80 -5.75 2.36
N LYS A 16 2.58 -5.85 3.44
CA LYS A 16 2.43 -5.02 4.63
C LYS A 16 3.80 -4.51 5.00
N ALA A 17 3.86 -3.24 5.37
CA ALA A 17 5.00 -2.67 6.07
C ALA A 17 4.54 -2.17 7.42
N TRP A 18 5.47 -2.19 8.36
CA TRP A 18 5.27 -1.71 9.71
C TRP A 18 6.33 -0.67 10.02
N PHE A 19 5.94 0.32 10.79
CA PHE A 19 6.86 1.27 11.40
C PHE A 19 7.76 0.57 12.42
N PRO A 20 8.89 1.19 12.83
CA PRO A 20 9.76 0.63 13.86
C PRO A 20 9.08 0.39 15.21
N ASP A 21 7.95 1.07 15.46
CA ASP A 21 7.12 0.91 16.66
C ASP A 21 6.17 -0.31 16.59
N GLY A 22 6.16 -1.03 15.46
CA GLY A 22 5.32 -2.21 15.23
C GLY A 22 3.93 -1.89 14.66
N LYS A 23 3.58 -0.62 14.44
CA LYS A 23 2.29 -0.25 13.83
C LYS A 23 2.31 -0.41 12.32
N PRO A 24 1.17 -0.74 11.69
CA PRO A 24 1.11 -0.82 10.23
C PRO A 24 1.43 0.54 9.61
N GLN A 25 2.35 0.57 8.66
CA GLN A 25 2.71 1.76 7.87
C GLN A 25 1.91 1.78 6.57
N TYR A 26 1.86 0.64 5.87
CA TYR A 26 0.99 0.45 4.72
C TYR A 26 0.64 -1.02 4.53
N GLU A 27 -0.48 -1.26 3.84
CA GLU A 27 -1.00 -2.58 3.49
C GLU A 27 -1.66 -2.48 2.13
N GLY A 28 -1.34 -3.41 1.23
CA GLY A 28 -1.96 -3.48 -0.09
C GLY A 28 -1.58 -4.76 -0.80
N HIS A 29 -2.10 -4.95 -2.00
CA HIS A 29 -1.72 -6.10 -2.82
C HIS A 29 -0.81 -5.64 -3.95
N PHE A 30 0.19 -6.47 -4.25
CA PHE A 30 0.87 -6.39 -5.52
C PHE A 30 0.45 -7.56 -6.39
N LYS A 31 0.34 -7.33 -7.69
CA LYS A 31 0.12 -8.36 -8.70
C LYS A 31 1.11 -8.13 -9.82
N VAL A 32 1.97 -9.11 -10.08
CA VAL A 32 3.00 -9.02 -11.13
C VAL A 32 3.88 -7.76 -10.96
N GLY A 33 4.18 -7.38 -9.71
CA GLY A 33 4.99 -6.19 -9.38
C GLY A 33 4.26 -4.85 -9.46
N LYS A 34 2.97 -4.82 -9.79
CA LYS A 34 2.13 -3.61 -9.80
C LYS A 34 1.21 -3.57 -8.59
N GLN A 35 0.96 -2.38 -8.05
CA GLN A 35 0.00 -2.17 -6.96
C GLN A 35 -1.41 -2.41 -7.49
N VAL A 36 -2.16 -3.29 -6.82
CA VAL A 36 -3.56 -3.62 -7.14
C VAL A 36 -4.37 -3.67 -5.85
N GLY A 37 -5.69 -3.61 -5.96
CA GLY A 37 -6.56 -3.66 -4.80
C GLY A 37 -6.61 -2.36 -4.02
N LEU A 38 -7.15 -2.52 -2.82
CA LEU A 38 -7.19 -1.48 -1.82
C LEU A 38 -5.83 -1.38 -1.12
N TRP A 39 -5.20 -0.24 -1.30
CA TRP A 39 -4.01 0.18 -0.58
C TRP A 39 -4.40 1.07 0.57
N LYS A 40 -3.87 0.80 1.76
CA LYS A 40 -4.10 1.58 2.97
C LYS A 40 -2.74 2.00 3.51
N VAL A 41 -2.66 3.26 3.91
CA VAL A 41 -1.47 3.89 4.49
C VAL A 41 -1.92 4.50 5.80
N TRP A 42 -1.08 4.37 6.82
CA TRP A 42 -1.33 4.92 8.14
C TRP A 42 -0.21 5.88 8.55
N PHE A 43 -0.55 6.80 9.44
CA PHE A 43 0.41 7.62 10.15
C PHE A 43 1.08 6.82 11.28
N GLU A 44 2.21 7.29 11.80
CA GLU A 44 2.89 6.70 12.96
C GLU A 44 2.01 6.69 14.23
N ASN A 45 0.98 7.55 14.28
CA ASN A 45 -0.01 7.53 15.34
C ASN A 45 -1.02 6.36 15.22
N GLY A 46 -1.02 5.62 14.11
CA GLY A 46 -1.94 4.51 13.82
C GLY A 46 -3.24 4.92 13.12
N GLN A 47 -3.46 6.21 12.88
CA GLN A 47 -4.60 6.70 12.12
C GLN A 47 -4.40 6.47 10.62
N LYS A 48 -5.50 6.31 9.88
CA LYS A 48 -5.44 6.22 8.42
C LYS A 48 -4.92 7.53 7.87
N LYS A 49 -3.95 7.44 6.97
CA LYS A 49 -3.34 8.56 6.25
C LYS A 49 -3.88 8.66 4.84
N ALA A 50 -3.96 7.53 4.15
CA ALA A 50 -4.48 7.48 2.79
C ALA A 50 -4.97 6.07 2.49
N VAL A 51 -5.95 5.98 1.62
CA VAL A 51 -6.50 4.74 1.11
C VAL A 51 -6.69 4.95 -0.38
N PHE A 52 -6.02 4.12 -1.18
CA PHE A 52 -6.06 4.21 -2.61
C PHE A 52 -6.58 2.89 -3.17
N ASN A 53 -7.63 2.96 -3.97
CA ASN A 53 -8.12 1.81 -4.71
C ASN A 53 -7.51 1.84 -6.11
N PHE A 54 -6.56 0.95 -6.39
CA PHE A 54 -5.95 0.85 -7.72
C PHE A 54 -6.85 0.19 -8.76
N ASP A 55 -7.86 -0.58 -8.35
CA ASP A 55 -8.85 -1.14 -9.29
C ASP A 55 -9.84 -0.08 -9.76
N GLU A 56 -10.24 0.84 -8.88
CA GLU A 56 -11.20 1.91 -9.21
C GLU A 56 -10.54 3.26 -9.54
N GLY A 57 -9.24 3.41 -9.29
CA GLY A 57 -8.52 4.67 -9.47
C GLY A 57 -8.92 5.78 -8.50
N GLN A 58 -9.49 5.42 -7.34
CA GLN A 58 -10.01 6.38 -6.36
C GLN A 58 -9.11 6.43 -5.12
N GLY A 59 -8.72 7.65 -4.72
CA GLY A 59 -7.90 7.89 -3.54
C GLY A 59 -8.62 8.75 -2.50
N GLN A 60 -8.71 8.24 -1.28
CA GLN A 60 -9.13 9.00 -0.11
C GLN A 60 -7.88 9.31 0.74
N CYS A 61 -7.70 10.56 1.13
CA CYS A 61 -6.63 10.99 1.99
C CYS A 61 -7.22 11.46 3.32
N TRP A 62 -6.47 11.33 4.41
CA TRP A 62 -6.85 11.82 5.73
C TRP A 62 -5.70 12.65 6.27
N THR A 63 -6.04 13.67 7.05
CA THR A 63 -5.07 14.46 7.80
C THR A 63 -4.75 13.79 9.14
N GLU A 64 -3.68 14.24 9.82
CA GLU A 64 -3.36 13.79 11.18
C GLU A 64 -4.46 14.14 12.21
N GLU A 65 -5.35 15.06 11.85
CA GLU A 65 -6.53 15.47 12.63
C GLU A 65 -7.75 14.56 12.36
N GLY A 66 -7.63 13.59 11.45
CA GLY A 66 -8.71 12.65 11.11
C GLY A 66 -9.74 13.20 10.13
N THR A 67 -9.53 14.40 9.56
CA THR A 67 -10.43 14.94 8.53
C THR A 67 -10.18 14.25 7.19
N GLU A 68 -11.24 13.68 6.61
CA GLU A 68 -11.20 13.11 5.27
C GLU A 68 -11.06 14.23 4.23
N LYS A 69 -10.06 14.10 3.37
CA LYS A 69 -9.78 15.03 2.29
C LYS A 69 -9.61 14.23 0.99
N PRO A 70 -10.25 14.64 -0.12
CA PRO A 70 -9.93 14.06 -1.41
C PRO A 70 -8.45 14.29 -1.71
N CYS A 71 -7.75 13.27 -2.20
CA CYS A 71 -6.37 13.41 -2.65
C CYS A 71 -6.37 14.32 -3.90
N THR A 72 -6.23 15.63 -3.71
CA THR A 72 -6.15 16.59 -4.82
C THR A 72 -4.75 16.51 -5.44
N ASN A 73 -4.71 16.17 -6.73
CA ASN A 73 -3.54 16.12 -7.60
C ASN A 73 -2.83 17.46 -7.69
#